data_AF-A0A316IBF4-F1
#
_entry.id   AF-A0A316IBF4-F1
#
_cell.length_a   1.000
_cell.length_b   1.000
_cell.length_c   1.000
_cell.angle_alpha   90.00
_cell.angle_beta   90.00
_cell.angle_gamma   90.00
#
_symmetry.space_group_name_H-M   'P 1'
#
loop_
_entity.id
_entity.type
_entity.pdbx_description
1 polymer ?
#
loop_
_entity_poly.entity_id
_entity_poly.type
_entity_poly.pdbx_seq_one_letter_code
_entity_poly.pdbx_strand_id
1 'polypeptide(L)' 'MTTTPDGKPTNIDDRIEEIQKRYGPEDLVTFFIRQAKPELAGAVERTEERLRAAGIDYTAK' A
#
# COMPACT_ATOMS: atom_id res chain seq x y z
N MET A 1 5.96 0.57 -2.12
CA MET A 1 5.73 1.93 -2.67
C MET A 1 4.79 2.79 -1.81
N THR A 2 4.75 2.62 -0.48
CA THR A 2 3.93 3.49 0.38
C THR A 2 4.72 3.85 1.65
N THR A 3 4.15 4.71 2.48
CA THR A 3 4.74 5.10 3.76
C THR A 3 3.80 4.82 4.93
N THR A 4 4.40 4.62 6.10
CA THR A 4 3.74 4.68 7.40
C THR A 4 3.32 6.13 7.71
N PRO A 5 2.51 6.38 8.75
CA PRO A 5 2.11 7.74 9.11
C PRO A 5 3.27 8.60 9.60
N ASP A 6 4.34 7.99 10.13
CA ASP A 6 5.61 8.65 10.47
C ASP A 6 6.57 8.77 9.28
N GLY A 7 6.11 8.44 8.06
CA GLY A 7 6.84 8.67 6.81
C GLY A 7 7.88 7.61 6.46
N LYS A 8 7.95 6.49 7.19
CA LYS A 8 8.88 5.39 6.85
C LYS A 8 8.36 4.58 5.67
N PRO A 9 9.23 4.11 4.77
CA PRO A 9 8.81 3.21 3.70
C PRO A 9 8.15 1.94 4.25
N THR A 10 7.10 1.48 3.59
CA THR A 10 6.43 0.19 3.84
C THR A 10 5.82 -0.37 2.54
N ASN A 11 5.52 -1.66 2.52
CA ASN A 11 4.77 -2.29 1.44
C ASN A 11 3.25 -2.05 1.58
N ILE A 12 2.50 -2.32 0.50
CA ILE A 12 1.07 -2.00 0.44
C ILE A 12 0.22 -2.89 1.34
N ASP A 13 0.59 -4.16 1.51
CA ASP A 13 -0.17 -5.09 2.33
C ASP A 13 -0.05 -4.75 3.82
N ASP A 14 1.17 -4.51 4.29
CA ASP A 14 1.42 -4.07 5.67
C ASP A 14 0.73 -2.74 5.96
N ARG A 15 0.72 -1.83 4.98
CA ARG A 15 0.01 -0.56 5.12
C ARG A 15 -1.49 -0.75 5.27
N ILE A 16 -2.09 -1.61 4.46
CA ILE A 16 -3.52 -1.91 4.52
C ILE A 16 -3.86 -2.59 5.86
N GLU A 17 -3.06 -3.55 6.31
CA GLU A 17 -3.26 -4.23 7.58
C GLU A 17 -3.18 -3.26 8.76
N GLU A 18 -2.20 -2.35 8.75
CA GLU A 18 -2.07 -1.31 9.77
C GLU A 18 -3.31 -0.41 9.83
N ILE A 19 -3.79 0.07 8.66
CA ILE A 19 -4.98 0.90 8.59
C ILE A 19 -6.20 0.16 9.16
N GLN A 20 -6.40 -1.10 8.79
CA GLN A 20 -7.52 -1.91 9.31
C GLN A 20 -7.44 -2.11 10.82
N LYS A 21 -6.24 -2.35 11.37
CA LYS A 21 -6.01 -2.46 12.81
C LYS A 21 -6.28 -1.15 13.56
N ARG A 22 -5.91 -0.01 12.95
CA ARG A 22 -6.07 1.31 13.56
C ARG A 22 -7.52 1.75 13.66
N TYR A 23 -8.30 1.58 12.60
CA TYR A 23 -9.68 2.05 12.53
C TYR A 23 -10.69 0.98 13.00
N GLY A 24 -10.35 -0.31 12.92
CA GLY A 24 -11.22 -1.40 13.31
C GLY A 24 -12.17 -1.85 12.18
N PRO A 25 -12.78 -3.04 12.28
CA PRO A 25 -13.47 -3.70 11.17
C PRO A 25 -14.74 -3.00 10.68
N GLU A 26 -15.43 -2.27 11.56
CA GLU A 26 -16.71 -1.59 11.27
C GLU A 26 -16.55 -0.12 10.85
N ASP A 27 -15.32 0.39 10.84
CA ASP A 27 -15.06 1.78 10.50
C ASP A 27 -15.15 2.01 8.98
N LEU A 28 -15.63 3.19 8.60
CA LEU A 28 -15.79 3.61 7.22
C LEU A 28 -14.47 3.54 6.43
N VAL A 29 -13.34 3.90 7.06
CA VAL A 29 -12.01 3.84 6.45
C VAL A 29 -11.64 2.39 6.13
N THR A 30 -11.86 1.47 7.07
CA THR A 30 -11.61 0.03 6.86
C THR A 30 -12.48 -0.53 5.73
N PHE A 31 -13.75 -0.14 5.68
CA PHE A 31 -14.66 -0.52 4.60
C PHE A 31 -14.11 -0.12 3.23
N PHE A 32 -13.76 1.16 3.04
CA PHE A 32 -13.24 1.65 1.77
C PHE A 32 -11.89 1.05 1.39
N ILE A 33 -10.98 0.91 2.36
CA ILE A 33 -9.66 0.32 2.11
C ILE A 33 -9.78 -1.13 1.66
N ARG A 34 -10.72 -1.91 2.21
CA ARG A 34 -10.98 -3.28 1.76
C ARG A 34 -11.45 -3.32 0.31
N GLN A 35 -12.36 -2.42 -0.09
CA GLN A 35 -12.82 -2.34 -1.48
C GLN A 35 -11.73 -1.86 -2.44
N ALA A 36 -10.91 -0.91 -2.01
CA ALA A 36 -9.85 -0.32 -2.84
C ALA A 36 -8.61 -1.21 -2.97
N LYS A 37 -8.45 -2.23 -2.10
CA LYS A 37 -7.24 -3.08 -2.05
C LYS A 37 -6.76 -3.55 -3.44
N PRO A 38 -7.60 -4.09 -4.33
CA PRO A 38 -7.14 -4.56 -5.63
C PRO A 38 -6.54 -3.44 -6.49
N GLU A 39 -7.18 -2.27 -6.51
CA GLU A 39 -6.69 -1.14 -7.31
C GLU A 39 -5.42 -0.53 -6.70
N LEU A 40 -5.35 -0.41 -5.37
CA LEU A 40 -4.16 0.10 -4.68
C LEU A 40 -2.96 -0.81 -4.91
N ALA A 41 -3.14 -2.14 -4.81
CA ALA A 41 -2.10 -3.12 -5.10
C ALA A 41 -1.67 -3.05 -6.57
N GLY A 42 -2.63 -2.99 -7.51
CA GLY A 42 -2.32 -2.85 -8.93
C GLY A 42 -1.60 -1.56 -9.29
N ALA A 43 -1.92 -0.44 -8.62
CA ALA A 43 -1.20 0.82 -8.82
C ALA A 43 0.26 0.73 -8.36
N VAL A 44 0.52 0.04 -7.24
CA VAL A 44 1.87 -0.23 -6.75
C VAL A 44 2.62 -1.11 -7.74
N GLU A 45 2.06 -2.23 -8.16
CA GLU A 45 2.67 -3.17 -9.10
C GLU A 45 3.06 -2.48 -10.41
N ARG A 46 2.12 -1.76 -11.04
CA ARG A 46 2.39 -1.01 -12.28
C ARG A 46 3.48 0.05 -12.11
N THR A 47 3.66 0.59 -10.91
CA THR A 47 4.71 1.57 -10.65
C THR A 47 6.06 0.89 -10.49
N GLU A 48 6.11 -0.20 -9.74
CA GLU A 48 7.32 -1.00 -9.57
C GLU A 48 7.80 -1.60 -10.89
N GLU A 49 6.88 -2.01 -11.78
CA GLU A 49 7.21 -2.42 -13.15
C GLU A 49 7.91 -1.31 -13.95
N ARG A 50 7.41 -0.08 -13.86
CA ARG A 50 8.02 1.07 -14.54
C ARG A 50 9.40 1.41 -13.96
N LEU A 51 9.58 1.29 -12.66
CA LEU A 51 10.88 1.49 -12.01
C LEU A 51 11.89 0.43 -12.48
N ARG A 52 11.48 -0.85 -12.51
CA ARG A 52 12.30 -1.95 -13.05
C ARG A 52 12.65 -1.71 -14.52
N ALA A 53 11.70 -1.30 -15.35
CA ALA A 53 11.93 -0.99 -16.75
C ALA A 53 12.88 0.20 -16.96
N ALA A 54 12.92 1.15 -16.02
CA ALA A 54 13.85 2.27 -16.01
C ALA A 54 15.24 1.94 -15.41
N GLY A 55 15.48 0.68 -15.01
CA GLY A 55 16.73 0.27 -14.36
C GLY A 55 16.88 0.77 -12.93
N ILE A 56 15.79 1.20 -12.28
CA ILE A 56 15.77 1.64 -10.89
C ILE A 56 15.38 0.44 -10.02
N ASP A 57 16.31 -0.01 -9.18
CA ASP A 57 16.01 -1.02 -8.17
C ASP A 57 15.21 -0.38 -7.03
N TYR A 58 13.97 -0.81 -6.89
CA TYR A 58 13.09 -0.40 -5.80
C TYR A 58 12.54 -1.67 -5.12
N THR A 59 12.88 -1.82 -3.85
CA THR A 59 12.29 -2.84 -2.98
C THR A 59 11.69 -2.14 -1.77
N ALA A 60 10.35 -2.12 -1.68
CA ALA A 60 9.70 -1.73 -0.43
C ALA A 60 10.00 -2.80 0.64
N LYS A 61 10.42 -2.37 1.83
CA LYS A 61 10.41 -3.25 3.01
C LYS A 61 8.98 -3.39 3.53
#